data_AF-A0ABD5UM58-F1
#
_entry.id   AF-A0ABD5UM58-F1
#
_cell.length_a   1.000
_cell.length_b   1.000
_cell.length_c   1.000
_cell.angle_alpha   90.00
_cell.angle_beta   90.00
_cell.angle_gamma   90.00
#
_symmetry.space_group_name_H-M   'P 1'
#
loop_
_entity.id
_entity.type
_entity.pdbx_description
1 polymer ?
#
loop_
_entity_poly.entity_id
_entity_poly.type
_entity_poly.pdbx_seq_one_letter_code
_entity_poly.pdbx_strand_id
1 'polypeptide(L)'
;MSDRSTDLAALDRRSYLWATGTAALATVGLAGCVGTATGTLATSVTDQPADIGDFESLVVTIDGIWLGPEGAESGADGNRTDDEDGTDAEAGNSTADGDGSGDNATADGDGSGDNTTADDDEDAGDEPAGREYLEFDEPQEANLVRLQDGETQLIDERELEVGSYRFLQLDVSNVDGTLSGGDEATVDRPGNAPLTFNQQFEVRENTRTSFTADFAPVRRGTGSYLLRPVPSGIEVSYEEAGDDGESSDDGGNDEDET
;
A
#
# COMPACT_ATOMS: atom_id res chain seq x y z
N MET A 1 -73.20 -26.65 -23.38
CA MET A 1 -72.12 -27.63 -23.54
C MET A 1 -70.81 -26.94 -23.19
N SER A 2 -70.00 -27.67 -22.43
CA SER A 2 -68.59 -27.50 -22.01
C SER A 2 -67.74 -26.57 -22.89
N ASP A 3 -66.76 -25.81 -22.38
CA ASP A 3 -65.72 -26.31 -21.49
C ASP A 3 -65.09 -25.23 -20.60
N ARG A 4 -64.58 -25.69 -19.45
CA ARG A 4 -63.80 -24.97 -18.45
C ARG A 4 -62.56 -25.83 -18.24
N SER A 5 -61.39 -25.29 -18.55
CA SER A 5 -60.09 -25.69 -17.95
C SER A 5 -59.13 -24.51 -18.13
N THR A 6 -58.81 -23.72 -17.08
CA THR A 6 -57.61 -23.82 -16.21
C THR A 6 -56.31 -23.85 -17.03
N ASP A 7 -55.27 -23.03 -16.82
CA ASP A 7 -54.60 -22.78 -15.53
C ASP A 7 -53.39 -21.82 -15.73
N LEU A 8 -53.16 -20.96 -14.72
CA LEU A 8 -51.90 -20.44 -14.17
C LEU A 8 -50.89 -19.55 -14.95
N ALA A 9 -50.83 -18.31 -14.45
CA ALA A 9 -49.64 -17.67 -13.85
C ALA A 9 -48.42 -17.35 -14.74
N ALA A 10 -48.40 -16.11 -15.23
CA ALA A 10 -47.16 -15.34 -15.34
C ALA A 10 -47.32 -14.08 -14.47
N LEU A 11 -46.87 -14.17 -13.22
CA LEU A 11 -46.71 -13.04 -12.31
C LEU A 11 -45.57 -12.17 -12.85
N ASP A 12 -45.95 -10.98 -13.32
CA ASP A 12 -45.02 -9.94 -13.73
C ASP A 12 -44.29 -9.41 -12.50
N ARG A 13 -42.95 -9.41 -12.59
CA ARG A 13 -42.03 -9.17 -11.46
C ARG A 13 -41.67 -7.69 -11.31
N ARG A 14 -42.35 -6.78 -12.01
CA ARG A 14 -41.99 -5.35 -12.08
C ARG A 14 -42.73 -4.44 -11.08
N SER A 15 -43.23 -4.99 -9.98
CA SER A 15 -44.01 -4.23 -8.99
C SER A 15 -43.32 -4.07 -7.62
N TYR A 16 -42.00 -3.98 -7.58
CA TYR A 16 -41.29 -3.62 -6.35
C TYR A 16 -40.52 -2.32 -6.54
N LEU A 17 -40.78 -1.39 -5.62
CA LEU A 17 -40.14 -0.08 -5.41
C LEU A 17 -40.80 1.14 -6.09
N TRP A 18 -42.13 1.23 -5.99
CA TRP A 18 -42.82 2.54 -5.98
C TRP A 18 -43.44 2.81 -4.61
N ALA A 19 -42.60 2.93 -3.58
CA ALA A 19 -43.04 3.38 -2.27
C ALA A 19 -41.87 3.99 -1.47
N THR A 20 -42.15 5.13 -0.83
CA THR A 20 -41.28 5.99 -0.01
C THR A 20 -40.33 6.89 -0.82
N GLY A 21 -40.43 8.22 -0.82
CA GLY A 21 -41.25 9.14 -0.05
C GLY A 21 -40.49 10.44 0.12
N THR A 22 -40.81 11.46 -0.69
CA THR A 22 -40.36 12.84 -0.49
C THR A 22 -40.90 13.40 0.83
N ALA A 23 -40.04 13.80 1.77
CA ALA A 23 -40.39 14.80 2.77
C ALA A 23 -39.17 15.42 3.49
N ALA A 24 -39.19 16.76 3.51
CA ALA A 24 -38.62 17.69 4.49
C ALA A 24 -37.12 18.07 4.38
N LEU A 25 -36.93 19.24 3.77
CA LEU A 25 -35.92 20.23 4.16
C LEU A 25 -35.99 20.47 5.68
N ALA A 26 -35.11 19.84 6.43
CA ALA A 26 -34.77 20.24 7.78
C ALA A 26 -33.29 20.58 7.79
N THR A 27 -32.97 21.87 7.85
CA THR A 27 -31.64 22.38 8.16
C THR A 27 -31.27 21.95 9.58
N VAL A 28 -30.78 20.73 9.72
CA VAL A 28 -30.10 20.26 10.92
C VAL A 28 -28.73 20.93 10.91
N GLY A 29 -28.48 21.72 11.96
CA GLY A 29 -27.22 22.44 12.13
C GLY A 29 -26.04 21.49 12.03
N LEU A 30 -25.07 21.86 11.19
CA LEU A 30 -23.75 21.25 11.10
C LEU A 30 -23.04 21.45 12.44
N ALA A 31 -23.32 20.57 13.41
CA ALA A 31 -22.34 20.25 14.43
C ALA A 31 -21.11 19.72 13.68
N GLY A 32 -19.94 20.28 13.96
CA GLY A 32 -18.71 20.01 13.21
C GLY A 32 -18.39 18.52 13.14
N CYS A 33 -18.79 17.88 12.04
CA CYS A 33 -18.07 16.75 11.51
C CYS A 33 -16.77 17.34 10.95
N VAL A 34 -15.71 17.35 11.76
CA VAL A 34 -14.36 17.20 11.19
C VAL A 34 -14.29 15.73 10.75
N GLY A 35 -15.05 15.38 9.71
CA GLY A 35 -14.80 14.15 8.98
C GLY A 35 -13.53 14.45 8.22
N THR A 36 -12.43 13.79 8.58
CA THR A 36 -11.25 13.82 7.72
C THR A 36 -11.72 13.21 6.41
N ALA A 37 -11.61 13.98 5.34
CA ALA A 37 -11.95 13.52 4.01
C ALA A 37 -11.12 12.25 3.74
N THR A 38 -11.75 11.19 3.24
CA THR A 38 -11.08 9.93 2.93
C THR A 38 -11.14 9.62 1.45
N GLY A 39 -10.10 8.93 0.97
CA GLY A 39 -10.06 8.29 -0.33
C GLY A 39 -9.71 6.82 -0.19
N THR A 40 -9.80 6.06 -1.28
CA THR A 40 -9.44 4.64 -1.30
C THR A 40 -8.06 4.47 -1.91
N LEU A 41 -7.17 3.73 -1.26
CA LEU A 41 -5.93 3.23 -1.84
C LEU A 41 -6.10 1.75 -2.16
N ALA A 42 -5.95 1.40 -3.43
CA ALA A 42 -5.86 0.03 -3.90
C ALA A 42 -4.40 -0.25 -4.27
N THR A 43 -3.76 -1.16 -3.55
CA THR A 43 -2.37 -1.55 -3.78
C THR A 43 -2.33 -2.89 -4.50
N SER A 44 -1.71 -2.90 -5.67
CA SER A 44 -1.50 -4.08 -6.50
C SER A 44 -0.02 -4.36 -6.67
N VAL A 45 0.32 -5.61 -6.99
CA VAL A 45 1.68 -6.03 -7.30
C VAL A 45 1.79 -6.62 -8.70
N THR A 46 2.95 -6.46 -9.32
CA THR A 46 3.30 -7.04 -10.63
C THR A 46 4.79 -7.40 -10.66
N ASP A 47 5.23 -8.10 -11.72
CA ASP A 47 6.63 -8.47 -11.92
C ASP A 47 7.14 -8.02 -13.28
N GLN A 48 8.33 -7.43 -13.28
CA GLN A 48 9.05 -7.02 -14.46
C GLN A 48 9.94 -8.17 -14.96
N PRO A 49 10.01 -8.40 -16.29
CA PRO A 49 10.87 -9.43 -16.84
C PRO A 49 12.34 -9.15 -16.54
N ALA A 50 12.88 -9.83 -15.54
CA ALA A 50 14.30 -9.89 -15.20
C ALA A 50 14.76 -11.36 -15.21
N ASP A 51 15.24 -11.89 -14.09
CA ASP A 51 15.60 -13.30 -13.93
C ASP A 51 14.40 -14.17 -13.49
N ILE A 52 13.17 -13.64 -13.54
CA ILE A 52 11.94 -14.37 -13.16
C ILE A 52 11.74 -15.65 -13.97
N GLY A 53 12.26 -15.69 -15.20
CA GLY A 53 12.20 -16.86 -16.08
C GLY A 53 12.96 -18.10 -15.59
N ASP A 54 13.81 -17.96 -14.56
CA ASP A 54 14.48 -19.09 -13.91
C ASP A 54 13.55 -19.84 -12.93
N PHE A 55 12.42 -19.24 -12.55
CA PHE A 55 11.50 -19.75 -11.54
C PHE A 55 10.32 -20.52 -12.15
N GLU A 56 9.97 -21.64 -11.52
CA GLU A 56 8.66 -22.28 -11.68
C GLU A 56 7.60 -21.57 -10.84
N SER A 57 8.00 -21.11 -9.65
CA SER A 57 7.14 -20.38 -8.73
C SER A 57 7.99 -19.42 -7.91
N LEU A 58 7.50 -18.20 -7.70
CA LEU A 58 8.11 -17.23 -6.80
C LEU A 58 6.98 -16.57 -6.01
N VAL A 59 6.71 -17.10 -4.82
CA VAL A 59 5.62 -16.63 -3.95
C VAL A 59 6.20 -15.65 -2.95
N VAL A 60 5.57 -14.48 -2.85
CA VAL A 60 5.90 -13.44 -1.88
C VAL A 60 4.74 -13.33 -0.90
N THR A 61 5.04 -13.38 0.39
CA THR A 61 4.07 -13.16 1.48
C THR A 61 4.23 -11.76 2.03
N ILE A 62 3.13 -11.02 2.08
CA ILE A 62 3.10 -9.60 2.47
C ILE A 62 2.17 -9.45 3.67
N ASP A 63 2.69 -8.90 4.77
CA ASP A 63 1.95 -8.77 6.04
C ASP A 63 1.30 -7.39 6.20
N GLY A 64 1.80 -6.38 5.49
CA GLY A 64 1.31 -5.02 5.59
C GLY A 64 2.05 -4.03 4.71
N ILE A 65 1.67 -2.76 4.86
CA ILE A 65 2.31 -1.65 4.16
C ILE A 65 2.77 -0.57 5.13
N TRP A 66 3.84 0.13 4.77
CA TRP A 66 4.24 1.39 5.40
C TRP A 66 3.96 2.54 4.45
N LEU A 67 3.31 3.59 4.96
CA LEU A 67 3.03 4.81 4.21
C LEU A 67 3.83 5.98 4.75
N GLY A 68 4.46 6.72 3.85
CA GLY A 68 5.20 7.92 4.18
C GLY A 68 4.43 9.19 3.85
N PRO A 69 3.69 9.83 4.77
CA PRO A 69 3.13 11.15 4.54
C PRO A 69 4.21 12.22 4.31
N GLU A 70 3.81 13.45 3.99
CA GLU A 70 4.75 14.55 3.89
C GLU A 70 5.58 14.71 5.18
N GLY A 71 6.90 14.78 5.03
CA GLY A 71 7.84 14.84 6.16
C GLY A 71 8.34 13.48 6.67
N ALA A 72 7.68 12.36 6.35
CA ALA A 72 8.10 11.02 6.75
C ALA A 72 9.36 10.54 6.05
N GLU A 73 10.28 9.89 6.74
CA GLU A 73 11.46 9.28 6.16
C GLU A 73 11.22 7.79 5.90
N SER A 74 11.77 7.27 4.81
CA SER A 74 11.60 5.86 4.43
C SER A 74 12.63 4.95 5.11
N GLY A 75 13.76 5.50 5.57
CA GLY A 75 14.91 4.75 6.05
C GLY A 75 15.67 3.98 4.97
N ALA A 76 15.15 3.93 3.73
CA ALA A 76 15.86 3.35 2.60
C ALA A 76 16.81 4.37 1.99
N ASP A 77 18.10 4.02 1.89
CA ASP A 77 19.06 4.68 1.01
C ASP A 77 18.60 4.48 -0.45
N GLY A 78 17.83 5.43 -0.97
CA GLY A 78 17.05 5.30 -2.21
C GLY A 78 17.72 4.47 -3.31
N ASN A 79 17.05 3.38 -3.73
CA ASN A 79 17.31 2.47 -4.85
C ASN A 79 18.71 2.54 -5.51
N ARG A 80 19.79 2.49 -4.75
CA ARG A 80 21.13 2.39 -5.35
C ARG A 80 21.19 1.07 -6.12
N THR A 81 21.25 1.18 -7.44
CA THR A 81 21.66 0.08 -8.31
C THR A 81 23.11 -0.22 -7.94
N ASP A 82 23.34 -1.28 -7.16
CA ASP A 82 24.68 -1.82 -6.90
C ASP A 82 25.27 -2.41 -8.19
N ASP A 83 25.59 -1.53 -9.13
CA ASP A 83 26.43 -1.78 -10.28
C ASP A 83 27.66 -0.88 -10.15
N GLU A 84 28.49 -1.11 -9.14
CA GLU A 84 29.86 -0.58 -9.12
C GLU A 84 30.73 -1.40 -8.13
N ASP A 85 31.37 -2.43 -8.68
CA ASP A 85 32.66 -2.93 -8.19
C ASP A 85 33.66 -1.76 -8.23
N GLY A 86 33.88 -1.14 -7.08
CA GLY A 86 34.73 0.05 -6.96
C GLY A 86 35.30 0.17 -5.55
N THR A 87 36.47 -0.43 -5.35
CA THR A 87 37.28 -0.23 -4.16
C THR A 87 37.69 1.23 -3.97
N ASP A 88 37.54 1.71 -2.74
CA ASP A 88 38.21 2.85 -2.11
C ASP A 88 37.76 4.28 -2.47
N ALA A 89 37.11 4.95 -1.52
CA ALA A 89 37.29 6.38 -1.26
C ALA A 89 36.86 6.73 0.18
N GLU A 90 37.81 6.65 1.09
CA GLU A 90 37.86 7.48 2.30
C GLU A 90 37.69 8.97 1.94
N ALA A 91 36.61 9.60 2.42
CA ALA A 91 36.49 11.04 2.67
C ALA A 91 35.30 11.21 3.65
N GLY A 92 35.45 11.59 4.91
CA GLY A 92 36.39 12.55 5.48
C GLY A 92 35.80 13.95 5.47
N ASN A 93 34.93 14.27 6.45
CA ASN A 93 34.77 15.62 7.03
C ASN A 93 33.83 15.52 8.26
N SER A 94 34.32 15.41 9.50
CA SER A 94 34.71 16.51 10.40
C SER A 94 33.67 17.65 10.52
N THR A 95 33.06 17.75 11.70
CA THR A 95 33.01 19.02 12.44
C THR A 95 33.14 18.69 13.93
N ALA A 96 34.28 19.12 14.46
CA ALA A 96 34.59 19.19 15.87
C ALA A 96 33.84 20.35 16.53
N ASP A 97 33.65 20.27 17.84
CA ASP A 97 33.61 21.35 18.86
C ASP A 97 32.71 20.87 20.01
N GLY A 98 33.11 20.71 21.27
CA GLY A 98 34.37 20.93 21.97
C GLY A 98 34.11 20.77 23.48
N ASP A 99 35.14 20.33 24.21
CA ASP A 99 35.52 20.78 25.56
C ASP A 99 34.52 20.56 26.74
N GLY A 100 34.82 19.88 27.84
CA GLY A 100 36.07 19.36 28.35
C GLY A 100 35.91 18.80 29.78
N SER A 101 36.83 17.89 30.11
CA SER A 101 37.48 17.64 31.42
C SER A 101 36.65 17.62 32.71
N GLY A 102 36.75 16.51 33.45
CA GLY A 102 36.59 16.55 34.91
C GLY A 102 36.31 15.22 35.60
N ASP A 103 37.36 14.43 35.87
CA ASP A 103 37.36 13.41 36.92
C ASP A 103 36.82 13.96 38.26
N ASN A 104 35.90 13.27 38.92
CA ASN A 104 35.99 13.04 40.38
C ASN A 104 35.06 11.93 40.88
N ALA A 105 35.57 11.14 41.81
CA ALA A 105 34.98 9.96 42.41
C ALA A 105 33.93 10.22 43.51
N THR A 106 33.09 9.21 43.73
CA THR A 106 32.40 8.77 44.98
C THR A 106 31.52 9.76 45.77
N ALA A 107 30.25 9.39 45.98
CA ALA A 107 29.68 9.18 47.32
C ALA A 107 28.21 8.73 47.26
N ASP A 108 27.92 7.66 48.01
CA ASP A 108 26.59 7.17 48.37
C ASP A 108 25.69 8.23 49.01
N GLY A 109 24.39 8.19 48.67
CA GLY A 109 23.36 9.02 49.25
C GLY A 109 21.96 8.43 49.04
N ASP A 110 21.55 7.60 49.99
CA ASP A 110 20.18 7.10 50.21
C ASP A 110 19.14 8.23 50.27
N GLY A 111 18.04 8.08 49.52
CA GLY A 111 16.98 9.07 49.41
C GLY A 111 15.72 8.50 48.73
N SER A 112 14.98 7.68 49.47
CA SER A 112 13.63 7.21 49.14
C SER A 112 12.65 8.37 48.85
N GLY A 113 11.96 8.32 47.69
CA GLY A 113 10.92 9.30 47.35
C GLY A 113 10.35 9.18 45.93
N ASP A 114 9.40 8.27 45.76
CA ASP A 114 8.13 8.44 45.03
C ASP A 114 8.13 8.85 43.53
N ASN A 115 7.74 7.87 42.71
CA ASN A 115 6.90 7.96 41.51
C ASN A 115 7.26 9.03 40.47
N THR A 116 8.13 8.66 39.54
CA THR A 116 8.05 9.15 38.16
C THR A 116 8.21 7.95 37.26
N THR A 117 7.22 7.80 36.38
CA THR A 117 7.07 6.81 35.32
C THR A 117 8.43 6.34 34.82
N ALA A 118 8.64 5.02 34.81
CA ALA A 118 9.66 4.43 33.96
C ALA A 118 9.32 4.89 32.55
N ASP A 119 10.04 5.91 32.08
CA ASP A 119 10.22 6.10 30.65
C ASP A 119 10.83 4.78 30.18
N ASP A 120 9.98 3.98 29.55
CA ASP A 120 10.37 2.96 28.60
C ASP A 120 11.23 3.67 27.56
N ASP A 121 12.53 3.82 27.86
CA ASP A 121 13.57 3.75 26.85
C ASP A 121 13.55 2.31 26.32
N GLU A 122 12.45 1.95 25.66
CA GLU A 122 12.47 0.94 24.62
C GLU A 122 13.54 1.44 23.66
N ASP A 123 14.55 0.59 23.50
CA ASP A 123 15.57 0.62 22.47
C ASP A 123 14.90 1.02 21.14
N ALA A 124 14.80 2.33 20.91
CA ALA A 124 14.39 2.92 19.65
C ALA A 124 15.55 2.65 18.70
N GLY A 125 15.66 1.38 18.30
CA GLY A 125 16.32 1.00 17.08
C GLY A 125 15.86 1.99 16.02
N ASP A 126 16.82 2.44 15.23
CA ASP A 126 16.79 3.50 14.21
C ASP A 126 15.66 3.30 13.18
N GLU A 127 14.41 3.32 13.64
CA GLU A 127 13.22 3.20 12.81
C GLU A 127 12.95 4.59 12.22
N PRO A 128 12.85 4.68 10.90
CA PRO A 128 12.69 5.96 10.24
C PRO A 128 11.39 6.63 10.68
N ALA A 129 11.51 7.89 11.10
CA ALA A 129 10.44 8.65 11.71
C ALA A 129 9.29 9.00 10.75
N GLY A 130 8.07 9.04 11.28
CA GLY A 130 6.91 9.67 10.66
C GLY A 130 6.18 8.86 9.59
N ARG A 131 6.62 7.63 9.28
CA ARG A 131 5.84 6.67 8.49
C ARG A 131 4.77 5.99 9.37
N GLU A 132 3.68 5.57 8.75
CA GLU A 132 2.59 4.85 9.39
C GLU A 132 2.58 3.39 8.92
N TYR A 133 2.50 2.45 9.86
CA TYR A 133 2.33 1.03 9.54
C TYR A 133 0.85 0.66 9.49
N LEU A 134 0.52 -0.12 8.46
CA LEU A 134 -0.82 -0.52 8.10
C LEU A 134 -0.81 -2.02 7.83
N GLU A 135 -1.07 -2.79 8.89
CA GLU A 135 -1.16 -4.25 8.83
C GLU A 135 -2.34 -4.70 7.96
N PHE A 136 -2.22 -5.88 7.36
CA PHE A 136 -3.30 -6.56 6.66
C PHE A 136 -4.11 -7.43 7.63
N ASP A 137 -5.41 -7.59 7.38
CA ASP A 137 -6.23 -8.51 8.18
C ASP A 137 -5.68 -9.94 8.13
N GLU A 138 -5.17 -10.34 6.97
CA GLU A 138 -4.50 -11.61 6.72
C GLU A 138 -3.31 -11.38 5.77
N PRO A 139 -2.17 -12.06 5.97
CA PRO A 139 -1.06 -12.00 5.03
C PRO A 139 -1.48 -12.39 3.62
N GLN A 140 -0.96 -11.66 2.64
CA GLN A 140 -1.33 -11.83 1.23
C GLN A 140 -0.19 -12.49 0.47
N GLU A 141 -0.53 -13.51 -0.32
CA GLU A 141 0.43 -14.24 -1.13
C GLU A 141 0.26 -13.88 -2.61
N ALA A 142 1.38 -13.50 -3.23
CA ALA A 142 1.44 -13.20 -4.66
C ALA A 142 2.51 -14.04 -5.34
N ASN A 143 2.12 -14.78 -6.39
CA ASN A 143 3.06 -15.56 -7.20
C ASN A 143 3.53 -14.73 -8.40
N LEU A 144 4.71 -14.15 -8.30
CA LEU A 144 5.28 -13.22 -9.29
C LEU A 144 5.41 -13.84 -10.68
N VAL A 145 5.67 -15.16 -10.78
CA VAL A 145 5.74 -15.86 -12.07
C VAL A 145 4.41 -15.77 -12.84
N ARG A 146 3.28 -15.61 -12.14
CA ARG A 146 1.95 -15.45 -12.74
C ARG A 146 1.58 -13.99 -13.04
N LEU A 147 2.38 -13.04 -12.58
CA LEU A 147 2.13 -11.59 -12.69
C LEU A 147 3.06 -10.93 -13.73
N GLN A 148 3.55 -11.73 -14.67
CA GLN A 148 4.34 -11.26 -15.80
C GLN A 148 3.42 -10.65 -16.88
N ASP A 149 4.03 -9.96 -17.84
CA ASP A 149 3.35 -9.42 -19.03
C ASP A 149 2.22 -8.41 -18.73
N GLY A 150 2.32 -7.68 -17.63
CA GLY A 150 1.35 -6.66 -17.22
C GLY A 150 0.16 -7.18 -16.44
N GLU A 151 0.18 -8.46 -16.06
CA GLU A 151 -0.78 -9.00 -15.10
C GLU A 151 -0.48 -8.46 -13.69
N THR A 152 -1.53 -8.08 -12.96
CA THR A 152 -1.41 -7.49 -11.62
C THR A 152 -2.31 -8.22 -10.62
N GLN A 153 -1.88 -8.32 -9.37
CA GLN A 153 -2.70 -8.86 -8.28
C GLN A 153 -2.95 -7.79 -7.21
N LEU A 154 -4.22 -7.54 -6.89
CA LEU A 154 -4.59 -6.69 -5.75
C LEU A 154 -4.20 -7.41 -4.45
N ILE A 155 -3.42 -6.73 -3.61
CA ILE A 155 -2.99 -7.23 -2.29
C ILE A 155 -3.69 -6.49 -1.16
N ASP A 156 -4.12 -5.26 -1.39
CA ASP A 156 -4.76 -4.48 -0.34
C ASP A 156 -5.67 -3.41 -0.92
N GLU A 157 -6.78 -3.15 -0.26
CA GLU A 157 -7.65 -2.02 -0.55
C GLU A 157 -8.20 -1.46 0.76
N ARG A 158 -7.93 -0.18 1.02
CA ARG A 158 -8.33 0.47 2.27
C ARG A 158 -8.67 1.95 2.10
N GLU A 159 -9.44 2.47 3.05
CA GLU A 159 -9.70 3.91 3.17
C GLU A 159 -8.55 4.59 3.92
N LEU A 160 -8.08 5.71 3.36
CA LEU A 160 -7.01 6.53 3.93
C LEU A 160 -7.42 8.00 3.97
N GLU A 161 -6.78 8.75 4.85
CA GLU A 161 -6.95 10.21 4.92
C GLU A 161 -6.45 10.87 3.63
N VAL A 162 -7.18 11.89 3.18
CA VAL A 162 -6.77 12.70 2.03
C VAL A 162 -5.44 13.38 2.33
N GLY A 163 -4.48 13.20 1.44
CA GLY A 163 -3.12 13.70 1.64
C GLY A 163 -2.15 13.26 0.55
N SER A 164 -0.96 13.87 0.60
CA SER A 164 0.17 13.50 -0.25
C SER A 164 1.08 12.52 0.48
N TYR A 165 1.40 11.42 -0.19
CA TYR A 165 2.29 10.37 0.30
C TYR A 165 3.52 10.31 -0.61
N ARG A 166 4.71 10.26 -0.01
CA ARG A 166 5.99 10.33 -0.72
C ARG A 166 6.50 8.98 -1.19
N PHE A 167 6.15 7.92 -0.46
CA PHE A 167 6.53 6.56 -0.73
C PHE A 167 5.53 5.58 -0.11
N LEU A 168 5.56 4.36 -0.63
CA LEU A 168 4.91 3.18 -0.07
C LEU A 168 5.98 2.12 0.14
N GLN A 169 5.97 1.40 1.25
CA GLN A 169 6.83 0.23 1.46
C GLN A 169 5.97 -0.99 1.70
N LEU A 170 6.35 -2.12 1.11
CA LEU A 170 5.69 -3.41 1.33
C LEU A 170 6.49 -4.20 2.37
N ASP A 171 5.82 -4.59 3.44
CA ASP A 171 6.41 -5.47 4.44
C ASP A 171 6.26 -6.93 4.01
N VAL A 172 7.35 -7.44 3.41
CA VAL A 172 7.42 -8.80 2.92
C VAL A 172 7.98 -9.69 4.02
N SER A 173 7.16 -10.59 4.56
CA SER A 173 7.59 -11.48 5.64
C SER A 173 8.34 -12.70 5.12
N ASN A 174 7.99 -13.19 3.93
CA ASN A 174 8.60 -14.36 3.33
C ASN A 174 8.66 -14.27 1.79
N VAL A 175 9.68 -14.94 1.21
CA VAL A 175 9.81 -15.16 -0.23
C VAL A 175 10.20 -16.61 -0.48
N ASP A 176 9.31 -17.38 -1.08
CA ASP A 176 9.50 -18.80 -1.41
C ASP A 176 9.68 -18.96 -2.94
N GLY A 177 10.91 -19.28 -3.34
CA GLY A 177 11.28 -19.48 -4.74
C GLY A 177 11.55 -20.95 -5.08
N THR A 178 10.92 -21.45 -6.14
CA THR A 178 11.21 -22.75 -6.74
C THR A 178 11.69 -22.53 -8.17
N LEU A 179 12.88 -23.03 -8.52
CA LEU A 179 13.43 -22.94 -9.86
C LEU A 179 12.73 -23.91 -10.82
N SER A 180 12.84 -23.68 -12.13
CA SER A 180 12.28 -24.59 -13.15
C SER A 180 12.83 -26.03 -13.09
N GLY A 181 13.94 -26.25 -12.39
CA GLY A 181 14.48 -27.59 -12.11
C GLY A 181 13.79 -28.33 -10.96
N GLY A 182 12.92 -27.65 -10.21
CA GLY A 182 12.27 -28.14 -8.99
C GLY A 182 13.09 -27.92 -7.71
N ASP A 183 14.28 -27.34 -7.82
CA ASP A 183 15.13 -26.98 -6.67
C ASP A 183 14.63 -25.69 -6.00
N GLU A 184 14.73 -25.61 -4.67
CA GLU A 184 14.45 -24.40 -3.91
C GLU A 184 15.56 -23.35 -4.14
N ALA A 185 15.15 -22.09 -4.33
CA ALA A 185 16.04 -20.94 -4.50
C ALA A 185 16.04 -20.08 -3.25
N THR A 186 17.23 -19.65 -2.81
CA THR A 186 17.33 -18.60 -1.81
C THR A 186 17.14 -17.23 -2.45
N VAL A 187 16.11 -16.51 -2.02
CA VAL A 187 15.77 -15.16 -2.49
C VAL A 187 15.82 -14.20 -1.31
N ASP A 188 16.80 -13.31 -1.32
CA ASP A 188 17.02 -12.31 -0.28
C ASP A 188 16.30 -10.99 -0.60
N ARG A 189 16.12 -10.16 0.43
CA ARG A 189 15.64 -8.77 0.33
C ARG A 189 16.76 -7.78 0.64
N PRO A 190 16.74 -6.57 0.06
CA PRO A 190 17.73 -5.54 0.38
C PRO A 190 17.72 -5.22 1.87
N GLY A 191 18.82 -5.53 2.56
CA GLY A 191 19.00 -5.22 3.98
C GLY A 191 18.02 -5.88 4.95
N ASN A 192 17.27 -6.91 4.54
CA ASN A 192 16.09 -7.43 5.29
C ASN A 192 15.05 -6.35 5.63
N ALA A 193 15.04 -5.24 4.88
CA ALA A 193 14.13 -4.14 5.08
C ALA A 193 12.85 -4.32 4.24
N PRO A 194 11.78 -3.56 4.56
CA PRO A 194 10.62 -3.43 3.68
C PRO A 194 11.01 -2.96 2.27
N LEU A 195 10.30 -3.48 1.26
CA LEU A 195 10.57 -3.11 -0.13
C LEU A 195 9.99 -1.72 -0.39
N THR A 196 10.85 -0.76 -0.70
CA THR A 196 10.50 0.65 -0.77
C THR A 196 10.25 1.12 -2.19
N PHE A 197 9.11 1.79 -2.40
CA PHE A 197 8.70 2.42 -3.63
C PHE A 197 8.66 3.94 -3.47
N ASN A 198 9.72 4.60 -3.94
CA ASN A 198 9.88 6.06 -3.85
C ASN A 198 9.07 6.80 -4.93
N GLN A 199 7.76 6.55 -4.98
CA GLN A 199 6.84 7.22 -5.89
C GLN A 199 5.84 8.05 -5.08
N GLN A 200 5.80 9.35 -5.35
CA GLN A 200 4.80 10.22 -4.74
C GLN A 200 3.43 9.96 -5.36
N PHE A 201 2.41 9.89 -4.51
CA PHE A 201 1.00 9.80 -4.90
C PHE A 201 0.13 10.62 -3.93
N GLU A 202 -1.13 10.79 -4.28
CA GLU A 202 -2.09 11.58 -3.51
C GLU A 202 -3.36 10.76 -3.34
N VAL A 203 -3.83 10.62 -2.11
CA VAL A 203 -5.17 10.09 -1.82
C VAL A 203 -6.13 11.26 -1.86
N ARG A 204 -7.14 11.18 -2.74
CA ARG A 204 -8.15 12.24 -2.92
C ARG A 204 -9.50 11.79 -2.41
N GLU A 205 -10.31 12.76 -1.99
CA GLU A 205 -11.65 12.50 -1.49
C GLU A 205 -12.48 11.80 -2.57
N ASN A 206 -13.22 10.76 -2.19
CA ASN A 206 -14.10 10.00 -3.10
C ASN A 206 -13.39 9.50 -4.38
N THR A 207 -12.08 9.27 -4.31
CA THR A 207 -11.28 8.80 -5.44
C THR A 207 -10.56 7.53 -5.05
N ARG A 208 -10.59 6.54 -5.93
CA ARG A 208 -9.78 5.33 -5.83
C ARG A 208 -8.42 5.60 -6.48
N THR A 209 -7.38 5.55 -5.67
CA THR A 209 -5.99 5.63 -6.11
C THR A 209 -5.47 4.20 -6.25
N SER A 210 -5.13 3.80 -7.46
CA SER A 210 -4.56 2.48 -7.75
C SER A 210 -3.05 2.63 -7.84
N PHE A 211 -2.32 1.96 -6.95
CA PHE A 211 -0.86 1.94 -6.89
C PHE A 211 -0.37 0.53 -7.24
N THR A 212 0.32 0.38 -8.36
CA THR A 212 0.91 -0.89 -8.78
C THR A 212 2.41 -0.89 -8.44
N ALA A 213 2.80 -1.78 -7.54
CA ALA A 213 4.17 -2.00 -7.12
C ALA A 213 4.82 -3.12 -7.96
N ASP A 214 5.95 -2.81 -8.59
CA ASP A 214 6.64 -3.75 -9.47
C ASP A 214 7.94 -4.27 -8.86
N PHE A 215 8.20 -5.57 -8.99
CA PHE A 215 9.38 -6.24 -8.51
C PHE A 215 10.13 -6.96 -9.61
N ALA A 216 11.40 -7.26 -9.35
CA ALA A 216 12.19 -8.12 -10.19
C ALA A 216 13.16 -8.93 -9.32
N PRO A 217 13.22 -10.27 -9.46
CA PRO A 217 14.33 -11.05 -8.94
C PRO A 217 15.57 -10.80 -9.80
N VAL A 218 16.70 -10.55 -9.15
CA VAL A 218 18.00 -10.39 -9.81
C VAL A 218 18.96 -11.46 -9.31
N ARG A 219 19.52 -12.24 -10.23
CA ARG A 219 20.44 -13.32 -9.91
C ARG A 219 21.79 -12.77 -9.46
N ARG A 220 22.29 -13.27 -8.33
CA ARG A 220 23.62 -12.95 -7.77
C ARG A 220 24.65 -13.99 -8.24
N GLY A 221 25.93 -13.59 -8.23
CA GLY A 221 27.05 -14.48 -8.60
C GLY A 221 27.20 -15.73 -7.71
N THR A 222 26.58 -15.74 -6.54
CA THR A 222 26.51 -16.87 -5.59
C THR A 222 25.44 -17.91 -5.94
N GLY A 223 24.58 -17.63 -6.92
CA GLY A 223 23.42 -18.46 -7.26
C GLY A 223 22.17 -18.20 -6.42
N SER A 224 22.22 -17.27 -5.47
CA SER A 224 21.04 -16.71 -4.81
C SER A 224 20.43 -15.59 -5.66
N TYR A 225 19.21 -15.19 -5.33
CA TYR A 225 18.52 -14.08 -5.98
C TYR A 225 18.28 -12.95 -4.97
N LEU A 226 18.19 -11.73 -5.47
CA LEU A 226 17.83 -10.56 -4.69
C LEU A 226 16.53 -10.00 -5.27
N LEU A 227 15.46 -9.98 -4.49
CA LEU A 227 14.20 -9.36 -4.88
C LEU A 227 14.32 -7.85 -4.72
N ARG A 228 14.14 -7.10 -5.81
CA ARG A 228 14.26 -5.65 -5.82
C ARG A 228 12.97 -4.97 -6.30
N PRO A 229 12.62 -3.81 -5.73
CA PRO A 229 11.61 -2.95 -6.34
C PRO A 229 12.15 -2.37 -7.65
N VAL A 230 11.28 -2.21 -8.65
CA VAL A 230 11.66 -1.60 -9.93
C VAL A 230 11.02 -0.22 -10.07
N PRO A 231 11.79 0.88 -9.92
CA PRO A 231 11.21 2.22 -9.87
C PRO A 231 10.46 2.62 -11.15
N SER A 232 10.91 2.16 -12.31
CA SER A 232 10.27 2.47 -13.60
C SER A 232 8.98 1.67 -13.84
N GLY A 233 8.72 0.64 -13.04
CA GLY A 233 7.50 -0.19 -13.12
C GLY A 233 6.40 0.26 -12.17
N ILE A 234 6.61 1.32 -11.39
CA ILE A 234 5.58 1.83 -10.50
C ILE A 234 4.55 2.60 -11.32
N GLU A 235 3.29 2.18 -11.24
CA GLU A 235 2.17 2.85 -11.90
C GLU A 235 1.17 3.39 -10.86
N VAL A 236 0.74 4.64 -11.04
CA VAL A 236 -0.28 5.27 -10.19
C VAL A 236 -1.38 5.82 -11.09
N SER A 237 -2.61 5.35 -10.89
CA SER A 237 -3.80 5.84 -11.58
C SER A 237 -4.89 6.27 -10.61
N TYR A 238 -5.78 7.12 -11.08
CA TYR A 238 -6.86 7.68 -10.28
C TYR A 238 -8.19 7.44 -10.99
N GLU A 239 -9.10 6.81 -10.26
CA GLU A 239 -10.45 6.54 -10.72
C GLU A 239 -11.39 7.25 -9.74
N GLU A 240 -12.14 8.25 -10.22
CA GLU A 240 -13.20 8.84 -9.39
C GLU A 240 -14.21 7.73 -9.06
N ALA A 241 -14.57 7.59 -7.78
CA ALA A 241 -15.63 6.68 -7.39
C ALA A 241 -16.92 7.23 -8.01
N GLY A 242 -17.34 6.62 -9.12
CA GLY A 242 -18.36 7.20 -9.98
C GLY A 242 -19.62 7.59 -9.22
N ASP A 243 -20.00 8.86 -9.34
CA ASP A 243 -21.41 9.22 -9.49
C ASP A 243 -21.85 8.47 -10.74
N ASP A 244 -22.69 7.46 -10.57
CA ASP A 244 -23.35 6.75 -11.65
C ASP A 244 -24.25 7.73 -12.39
N GLY A 245 -23.63 8.56 -13.23
CA GLY A 245 -24.27 9.46 -14.15
C GLY A 245 -25.06 8.65 -15.15
N GLU A 246 -26.27 8.28 -14.74
CA GLU A 246 -27.37 7.84 -15.56
C GLU A 246 -27.41 8.75 -16.80
N SER A 247 -26.87 8.23 -17.90
CA SER A 247 -27.01 8.83 -19.21
C SER A 247 -28.50 8.81 -19.52
N SER A 248 -29.18 9.88 -19.13
CA SER A 248 -30.54 10.18 -19.54
C SER A 248 -30.46 10.46 -21.04
N ASP A 249 -30.57 9.39 -21.84
CA ASP A 249 -31.00 9.47 -23.23
C ASP A 249 -32.43 10.03 -23.21
N ASP A 250 -32.53 11.35 -23.01
CA ASP A 250 -33.73 12.15 -23.23
C ASP A 250 -33.94 12.26 -24.74
N GLY A 251 -34.31 11.13 -25.34
CA GLY A 251 -34.80 11.02 -26.71
C GLY A 251 -36.28 11.36 -26.80
N GLY A 252 -36.73 12.36 -26.03
CA GLY A 252 -38.10 12.86 -26.04
C GLY A 252 -38.17 14.16 -26.83
N ASN A 253 -38.44 14.09 -28.14
CA ASN A 253 -39.08 15.20 -28.83
C ASN A 253 -40.41 14.70 -29.42
N ASP A 254 -41.41 14.74 -28.55
CA ASP A 254 -42.82 14.64 -28.88
C ASP A 254 -43.31 15.97 -29.51
N GLU A 255 -44.17 15.81 -30.52
CA GLU A 255 -45.28 16.70 -30.91
C GLU A 255 -44.98 18.00 -31.72
N ASP A 256 -45.52 18.13 -32.94
CA ASP A 256 -46.80 18.85 -33.19
C ASP A 256 -47.15 18.98 -34.70
N GLU A 257 -48.40 19.36 -34.96
CA GLU A 257 -49.29 19.27 -36.13
C GLU A 257 -48.83 19.83 -37.49
N THR A 258 -49.22 19.18 -38.60
CA THR A 258 -50.26 19.61 -39.58
C THR A 258 -50.35 18.72 -40.82
#